data_AF-A0A3A9JDU2-F1
#
_entry.id   AF-A0A3A9JDU2-F1
#
_cell.length_a   1.000
_cell.length_b   1.000
_cell.length_c   1.000
_cell.angle_alpha   90.00
_cell.angle_beta   90.00
_cell.angle_gamma   90.00
#
_symmetry.space_group_name_H-M   'P 1'
#
loop_
_entity.id
_entity.type
_entity.pdbx_description
1 polymer ?
#
loop_
_entity_poly.entity_id
_entity_poly.type
_entity_poly.pdbx_seq_one_letter_code
_entity_poly.pdbx_strand_id
1 'polypeptide(L)'
;MTDDDSKPLPTTGTSESAAWFRAELEALGQTQAGFAKWMKRRGDDRPLANIERHIRRMASGANRVSGEMRVILNMMRKGVAKAEKAAQARAAQKSSGSEQIPSGADHEGSEQAAPGPNGR
;
A
#
# COMPACT_ATOMS: atom_id res chain seq x y z
N MET A 1 47.07 1.02 19.63
CA MET A 1 47.01 0.44 18.27
C MET A 1 45.59 0.62 17.78
N THR A 2 45.36 1.70 17.04
CA THR A 2 44.08 2.02 16.40
C THR A 2 44.34 2.04 14.91
N ASP A 3 44.40 0.86 14.33
CA ASP A 3 44.35 0.69 12.89
C ASP A 3 42.88 0.81 12.49
N ASP A 4 42.50 2.07 12.28
CA ASP A 4 41.23 2.53 11.76
C ASP A 4 41.03 1.95 10.34
N ASP A 5 40.35 0.80 10.25
CA ASP A 5 39.93 0.12 9.02
C ASP A 5 38.80 0.92 8.31
N SER A 6 38.98 2.23 8.16
CA SER A 6 38.08 3.09 7.39
C SER A 6 38.35 2.95 5.90
N LYS A 7 38.11 1.75 5.33
CA LYS A 7 38.00 1.63 3.88
C LYS A 7 36.84 2.52 3.41
N PRO A 8 37.08 3.49 2.51
CA PRO A 8 36.02 4.36 2.02
C PRO A 8 34.96 3.50 1.35
N LEU A 9 33.74 3.53 1.90
CA LEU A 9 32.62 2.82 1.32
C LEU A 9 32.43 3.29 -0.13
N PRO A 10 32.12 2.37 -1.07
CA PRO A 10 31.90 2.74 -2.46
C PRO A 10 30.82 3.81 -2.54
N THR A 11 31.12 4.88 -3.27
CA THR A 11 30.22 6.03 -3.48
C THR A 11 29.22 5.75 -4.62
N THR A 12 29.60 4.87 -5.55
CA THR A 12 28.78 4.36 -6.65
C THR A 12 27.94 3.16 -6.21
N GLY A 13 26.79 2.98 -6.85
CA GLY A 13 25.95 1.81 -6.66
C GLY A 13 26.46 0.64 -7.50
N THR A 14 26.15 -0.58 -7.07
CA THR A 14 26.33 -1.77 -7.92
C THR A 14 25.08 -1.98 -8.78
N SER A 15 25.24 -2.61 -9.95
CA SER A 15 24.11 -3.00 -10.81
C SER A 15 23.11 -3.88 -10.06
N GLU A 16 23.59 -4.73 -9.16
CA GLU A 16 22.77 -5.56 -8.28
C GLU A 16 21.94 -4.70 -7.31
N SER A 17 22.55 -3.72 -6.63
CA SER A 17 21.81 -2.83 -5.72
C SER A 17 20.77 -1.98 -6.46
N ALA A 18 21.04 -1.61 -7.71
CA ALA A 18 20.12 -0.87 -8.56
C ALA A 18 18.94 -1.74 -9.04
N ALA A 19 19.20 -3.00 -9.40
CA ALA A 19 18.17 -3.98 -9.73
C ALA A 19 17.27 -4.27 -8.53
N TRP A 20 17.87 -4.50 -7.35
CA TRP A 20 17.15 -4.68 -6.10
C TRP A 20 16.21 -3.50 -5.80
N PHE A 21 16.70 -2.26 -5.95
CA PHE A 21 15.90 -1.06 -5.70
C PHE A 21 14.70 -0.95 -6.65
N ARG A 22 14.89 -1.25 -7.93
CA ARG A 22 13.80 -1.26 -8.92
C ARG A 22 12.75 -2.32 -8.58
N ALA A 23 13.18 -3.54 -8.25
CA ALA A 23 12.29 -4.62 -7.87
C ALA A 23 11.47 -4.28 -6.62
N GLU A 24 12.07 -3.62 -5.64
CA GLU A 24 11.37 -3.23 -4.41
C GLU A 24 10.33 -2.14 -4.67
N LEU A 25 10.61 -1.17 -5.55
CA LEU A 25 9.62 -0.17 -5.97
C LEU A 25 8.45 -0.82 -6.73
N GLU A 26 8.74 -1.76 -7.63
CA GLU A 26 7.74 -2.50 -8.38
C GLU A 26 6.84 -3.33 -7.46
N ALA A 27 7.42 -4.04 -6.49
CA ALA A 27 6.67 -4.80 -5.48
C ALA A 27 5.74 -3.92 -4.63
N LEU A 28 6.11 -2.64 -4.43
CA LEU A 28 5.28 -1.66 -3.75
C LEU A 28 4.23 -0.99 -4.66
N GLY A 29 4.20 -1.33 -5.95
CA GLY A 29 3.36 -0.67 -6.95
C GLY A 29 3.74 0.80 -7.16
N GLN A 30 4.99 1.18 -6.88
CA GLN A 30 5.48 2.55 -6.96
C GLN A 30 6.34 2.75 -8.21
N THR A 31 6.12 3.86 -8.90
CA THR A 31 7.09 4.36 -9.87
C THR A 31 8.16 5.20 -9.15
N GLN A 32 9.31 5.43 -9.80
CA GLN A 32 10.35 6.31 -9.24
C GLN A 32 9.81 7.72 -8.88
N ALA A 33 8.97 8.29 -9.75
CA ALA A 33 8.32 9.58 -9.51
C ALA A 33 7.25 9.49 -8.41
N GLY A 34 6.49 8.40 -8.35
CA GLY A 34 5.53 8.14 -7.29
C GLY A 34 6.20 8.08 -5.92
N PHE A 35 7.33 7.37 -5.84
CA PHE A 35 8.14 7.28 -4.63
C PHE A 35 8.75 8.63 -4.24
N ALA A 36 9.22 9.42 -5.20
CA ALA A 36 9.72 10.78 -4.94
C ALA A 36 8.64 11.68 -4.31
N LYS A 37 7.43 11.67 -4.87
CA LYS A 37 6.27 12.39 -4.32
C LYS A 37 5.89 11.87 -2.94
N TRP A 38 6.00 10.56 -2.71
CA TRP A 38 5.77 9.97 -1.39
C TRP A 38 6.78 10.49 -0.36
N MET A 39 8.08 10.52 -0.68
CA MET A 39 9.10 11.06 0.22
C MET A 39 8.88 12.55 0.51
N LYS A 40 8.56 13.35 -0.51
CA LYS A 40 8.23 14.77 -0.35
C LYS A 40 7.07 14.98 0.63
N ARG A 41 5.99 14.20 0.49
CA ARG A 41 4.83 14.25 1.39
C ARG A 41 5.14 13.79 2.82
N ARG A 42 6.18 12.99 3.02
CA ARG A 42 6.60 12.47 4.33
C ARG A 42 7.61 13.36 5.06
N GLY A 43 7.98 14.49 4.48
CA GLY A 43 8.83 15.49 5.15
C GLY A 43 10.22 15.65 4.55
N ASP A 44 10.52 15.03 3.40
CA ASP A 44 11.74 15.37 2.65
C ASP A 44 11.67 16.85 2.21
N ASP A 45 12.60 17.65 2.72
CA ASP A 45 12.64 19.10 2.53
C ASP A 45 13.18 19.49 1.15
N ARG A 46 13.93 18.59 0.50
CA ARG A 46 14.56 18.83 -0.81
C ARG A 46 13.52 19.15 -1.89
N PRO A 47 13.89 19.92 -2.93
CA PRO A 47 13.01 20.12 -4.09
C PRO A 47 12.66 18.78 -4.76
N LEU A 48 11.41 18.61 -5.20
CA LEU A 48 10.93 17.35 -5.78
C LEU A 48 11.82 16.86 -6.95
N ALA A 49 12.23 17.77 -7.83
CA ALA A 49 13.13 17.45 -8.94
C ALA A 49 14.48 16.87 -8.48
N ASN A 50 15.00 17.33 -7.34
CA ASN A 50 16.24 16.81 -6.75
C ASN A 50 16.02 15.40 -6.18
N ILE A 51 14.88 15.16 -5.54
CA ILE A 51 14.50 13.84 -5.03
C ILE A 51 14.36 12.85 -6.18
N GLU A 52 13.63 13.21 -7.24
CA GLU A 52 13.46 12.37 -8.43
C GLU A 52 14.79 12.05 -9.11
N ARG A 53 15.65 13.06 -9.29
CA ARG A 53 17.01 12.86 -9.83
C ARG A 53 17.82 11.89 -8.96
N HIS A 54 17.72 12.02 -7.64
CA HIS A 54 18.45 11.15 -6.72
C HIS A 54 17.95 9.70 -6.81
N ILE A 55 16.64 9.48 -6.80
CA ILE A 55 16.01 8.17 -6.99
C ILE A 55 16.42 7.55 -8.34
N ARG A 56 16.40 8.34 -9.42
CA ARG A 56 16.78 7.86 -10.75
C ARG A 56 18.23 7.39 -10.78
N ARG A 57 19.14 8.12 -10.13
CA ARG A 57 20.56 7.73 -10.01
C ARG A 57 20.75 6.45 -9.19
N MET A 58 19.94 6.22 -8.16
CA MET A 58 19.95 4.95 -7.44
C MET A 58 19.42 3.79 -8.30
N ALA A 59 18.32 4.01 -9.00
CA ALA A 59 17.72 3.02 -9.90
C ALA A 59 18.61 2.66 -11.10
N SER A 60 19.49 3.58 -11.52
CA SER A 60 20.46 3.34 -12.59
C SER A 60 21.81 2.82 -12.09
N GLY A 61 22.02 2.70 -10.76
CA GLY A 61 23.31 2.33 -10.16
C GLY A 61 24.37 3.42 -10.13
N ALA A 62 24.06 4.63 -10.63
CA ALA A 62 24.98 5.76 -10.56
C ALA A 62 25.25 6.20 -9.11
N ASN A 63 24.26 6.00 -8.22
CA ASN A 63 24.40 6.19 -6.78
C ASN A 63 24.08 4.90 -6.04
N ARG A 64 24.75 4.68 -4.91
CA ARG A 64 24.35 3.61 -3.98
C ARG A 64 23.00 3.90 -3.35
N VAL A 65 22.27 2.83 -3.02
CA VAL A 65 21.09 2.93 -2.16
C VAL A 65 21.55 3.04 -0.71
N SER A 66 21.18 4.11 -0.01
CA SER A 66 21.53 4.27 1.41
C SER A 66 20.83 3.23 2.29
N GLY A 67 21.45 2.90 3.44
CA GLY A 67 20.84 1.98 4.41
C GLY A 67 19.48 2.46 4.90
N GLU A 68 19.33 3.76 5.15
CA GLU A 68 18.05 4.38 5.51
C GLU A 68 16.98 4.15 4.44
N MET A 69 17.34 4.29 3.16
CA MET A 69 16.41 4.04 2.06
C MET A 69 15.94 2.58 2.03
N ARG A 70 16.85 1.63 2.34
CA ARG A 70 16.49 0.21 2.45
C ARG A 70 15.51 -0.04 3.61
N VAL A 71 15.70 0.64 4.74
CA VAL A 71 14.80 0.56 5.90
C VAL A 71 13.42 1.12 5.55
N ILE A 72 13.36 2.28 4.89
CA ILE A 72 12.11 2.91 4.45
C ILE A 72 11.30 1.95 3.56
N LEU A 73 11.94 1.38 2.53
CA LEU A 73 11.28 0.45 1.61
C LEU A 73 10.77 -0.80 2.33
N ASN A 74 11.59 -1.40 3.21
CA ASN A 74 11.17 -2.55 4.01
C ASN A 74 9.97 -2.24 4.92
N MET A 75 9.94 -1.04 5.53
CA MET A 75 8.82 -0.61 6.36
C MET A 75 7.54 -0.44 5.52
N MET A 76 7.66 0.15 4.32
CA MET A 76 6.52 0.27 3.40
C MET A 76 5.96 -1.10 3.02
N ARG A 77 6.84 -2.07 2.69
CA ARG A 77 6.41 -3.42 2.32
C ARG A 77 5.69 -4.13 3.45
N LYS A 78 6.22 -4.05 4.68
CA LYS A 78 5.55 -4.58 5.87
C LYS A 78 4.18 -3.92 6.10
N GLY A 79 4.06 -2.63 5.81
CA GLY A 79 2.79 -1.90 5.88
C GLY A 79 1.75 -2.44 4.89
N VAL A 80 2.13 -2.63 3.62
CA VAL A 80 1.26 -3.18 2.57
C VAL A 80 0.79 -4.59 2.93
N ALA A 81 1.70 -5.48 3.29
CA ALA A 81 1.37 -6.85 3.67
C ALA A 81 0.41 -6.92 4.87
N LYS A 82 0.58 -6.02 5.86
CA LYS A 82 -0.33 -5.93 7.02
C LYS A 82 -1.72 -5.43 6.61
N ALA A 83 -1.79 -4.46 5.69
CA ALA A 83 -3.06 -3.94 5.18
C ALA A 83 -3.82 -4.99 4.38
N GLU A 84 -3.14 -5.76 3.53
CA GLU A 84 -3.73 -6.88 2.78
C GLU A 84 -4.27 -7.96 3.71
N LYS A 85 -3.48 -8.37 4.72
CA LYS A 85 -3.92 -9.34 5.72
C LYS A 85 -5.15 -8.86 6.50
N ALA A 86 -5.18 -7.57 6.86
CA ALA A 86 -6.34 -6.98 7.53
C ALA A 86 -7.58 -6.91 6.61
N ALA A 87 -7.39 -6.62 5.32
CA ALA A 87 -8.46 -6.62 4.33
C ALA A 87 -9.04 -8.03 4.12
N GLN A 88 -8.18 -9.05 4.02
CA GLN A 88 -8.59 -10.46 3.92
C GLN A 88 -9.37 -10.92 5.16
N ALA A 89 -8.88 -10.58 6.36
CA ALA A 89 -9.58 -10.90 7.61
C ALA A 89 -10.99 -10.26 7.67
N ARG A 90 -11.12 -9.01 7.20
CA ARG A 90 -12.43 -8.33 7.11
C ARG A 90 -13.35 -8.93 6.06
N ALA A 91 -12.81 -9.35 4.91
CA ALA A 91 -13.59 -10.01 3.87
C ALA A 91 -14.13 -11.37 4.36
N ALA A 92 -13.31 -12.17 5.05
CA ALA A 92 -13.71 -13.44 5.64
C ALA A 92 -14.81 -13.31 6.70
N GLN A 93 -14.77 -12.25 7.53
CA GLN A 93 -15.82 -11.98 8.52
C GLN A 93 -17.17 -11.60 7.87
N LYS A 94 -17.14 -10.92 6.73
CA LYS A 94 -18.37 -10.56 6.00
C LYS A 94 -19.03 -11.76 5.33
N SER A 95 -18.26 -12.74 4.85
CA SER A 95 -18.81 -13.97 4.23
C SER A 95 -19.41 -14.95 5.24
N SER A 96 -19.06 -14.87 6.52
CA SER A 96 -19.64 -15.74 7.57
C SER A 96 -20.83 -15.13 8.31
N GLY A 97 -21.22 -13.87 8.01
CA GLY A 97 -22.28 -13.15 8.71
C GLY A 97 -23.64 -13.11 7.99
N SER A 98 -23.81 -13.81 6.87
CA SER A 98 -24.99 -13.71 6.00
C SER A 98 -25.94 -14.92 6.07
N GLU A 99 -25.96 -15.65 7.19
CA GLU A 99 -26.84 -16.82 7.36
C GLU A 99 -27.65 -16.74 8.66
N GLN A 100 -28.62 -15.82 8.69
CA GLN A 100 -29.79 -15.92 9.57
C GLN A 100 -30.90 -14.97 9.09
N ILE A 101 -31.66 -15.42 8.10
CA ILE A 101 -33.04 -14.97 7.92
C ILE A 101 -33.88 -15.97 8.74
N PRO A 102 -34.49 -15.58 9.87
CA PRO A 102 -35.43 -16.46 10.56
C PRO A 102 -36.61 -16.74 9.63
N SER A 103 -36.71 -18.01 9.26
CA SER A 103 -37.89 -18.66 8.71
C SER A 103 -39.03 -18.58 9.73
N GLY A 104 -40.23 -18.26 9.25
CA GLY A 104 -41.49 -18.57 9.96
C GLY A 104 -42.18 -17.37 10.61
N ALA A 105 -43.17 -16.83 9.92
CA ALA A 105 -44.41 -16.38 10.55
C ALA A 105 -45.53 -16.43 9.50
N ASP A 106 -46.07 -17.63 9.32
CA ASP A 106 -47.41 -17.84 8.83
C ASP A 106 -48.39 -17.02 9.70
N HIS A 107 -49.19 -16.17 9.08
CA HIS A 107 -50.53 -15.86 9.57
C HIS A 107 -51.45 -15.61 8.38
N GLU A 108 -52.22 -16.66 8.09
CA GLU A 108 -53.49 -16.58 7.39
C GLU A 108 -54.40 -15.54 8.08
N GLY A 109 -55.18 -14.82 7.29
CA GLY A 109 -56.10 -13.82 7.81
C GLY A 109 -56.84 -13.07 6.70
N SER A 110 -57.76 -13.79 6.06
CA SER A 110 -58.81 -13.28 5.18
C SER A 110 -59.45 -11.97 5.68
N GLU A 111 -59.72 -11.02 4.79
CA GLU A 111 -61.08 -10.45 4.65
C GLU A 111 -61.25 -9.64 3.37
N GLN A 112 -62.30 -10.02 2.62
CA GLN A 112 -62.88 -9.30 1.50
C GLN A 112 -63.65 -8.08 2.02
N ALA A 113 -63.57 -6.93 1.34
CA ALA A 113 -64.75 -6.07 1.06
C ALA A 113 -64.44 -4.92 0.09
N ALA A 114 -65.02 -5.07 -1.11
CA ALA A 114 -65.61 -4.10 -2.06
C ALA A 114 -65.02 -2.68 -2.31
N PRO A 115 -64.95 -2.25 -3.60
CA PRO A 115 -64.74 -0.86 -4.00
C PRO A 115 -66.05 -0.04 -3.94
N GLY A 116 -66.05 1.09 -3.25
CA GLY A 116 -67.12 2.08 -3.31
C GLY A 116 -66.79 3.22 -4.30
N PRO A 117 -67.62 3.47 -5.32
CA PRO A 117 -67.57 4.70 -6.11
C PRO A 117 -68.59 5.75 -5.61
N ASN A 118 -68.40 6.99 -6.07
CA ASN A 118 -69.21 8.21 -5.91
C ASN A 118 -68.86 9.07 -4.68
N GLY A 119 -68.65 10.37 -4.76
CA GLY A 119 -68.80 11.30 -5.87
C GLY A 119 -69.22 12.67 -5.34
N ARG A 120 -68.47 13.73 -5.67
CA ARG A 120 -68.92 15.06 -6.15
C ARG A 120 -67.78 16.06 -6.11
#